data_AF-A0A973W612-F1
#
_entry.id   AF-A0A973W612-F1
#
_cell.length_a   1.000
_cell.length_b   1.000
_cell.length_c   1.000
_cell.angle_alpha   90.00
_cell.angle_beta   90.00
_cell.angle_gamma   90.00
#
_symmetry.space_group_name_H-M   'P 1'
#
loop_
_entity.id
_entity.type
_entity.pdbx_description
1 polymer ?
#
loop_
_entity_poly.entity_id
_entity_poly.type
_entity_poly.pdbx_seq_one_letter_code
_entity_poly.pdbx_strand_id
1 'polypeptide(L)'
;MHNDNQKAPKERKPKARKFYILNERFGERPADFEVENLAVLRGGQGALAPPKGRRGFPAYPEVPRVVIGKLGRKASPPRDFELFHSYWLVSDPLKRLFEELDPDAFVFLTCDVRLADGSAGPIYWLCDVVRVIEAFDQRTSDELRKHRYRGLLGNTSLVFDDEAIGSARVFCTPHAVNIFADQSVKDACKQAGIRGAMFTPCFKE
;
A
#
# COMPACT_ATOMS: atom_id res chain seq x y z
N MET A 1 39.46 -22.59 45.11
CA MET A 1 39.50 -22.78 43.65
C MET A 1 38.09 -22.52 43.13
N HIS A 2 37.84 -21.31 42.62
CA HIS A 2 36.56 -20.93 42.02
C HIS A 2 36.58 -21.37 40.55
N ASN A 3 35.53 -22.06 40.10
CA ASN A 3 35.35 -22.40 38.69
C ASN A 3 34.06 -21.74 38.20
N ASP A 4 34.19 -20.49 37.73
CA ASP A 4 33.13 -19.77 37.04
C ASP A 4 33.02 -20.29 35.61
N ASN A 5 32.03 -21.16 35.38
CA ASN A 5 31.66 -21.55 34.03
C ASN A 5 30.57 -20.59 33.52
N GLN A 6 30.97 -19.40 33.05
CA GLN A 6 30.08 -18.50 32.32
C GLN A 6 29.81 -19.09 30.94
N LYS A 7 28.61 -19.67 30.75
CA LYS A 7 28.09 -19.99 29.42
C LYS A 7 27.89 -18.69 28.64
N ALA A 8 28.62 -18.56 27.53
CA ALA A 8 28.38 -17.50 26.55
C ALA A 8 26.91 -17.51 26.09
N PRO A 9 26.28 -16.33 25.93
CA PRO A 9 24.90 -16.25 25.46
C PRO A 9 24.82 -16.78 24.03
N LYS A 10 23.94 -17.77 23.80
CA LYS A 10 23.63 -18.26 22.44
C LYS A 10 23.08 -17.08 21.63
N GLU A 11 23.80 -16.69 20.58
CA GLU A 11 23.28 -15.78 19.56
C GLU A 11 21.95 -16.34 19.03
N ARG A 12 20.88 -15.58 19.25
CA ARG A 12 19.58 -15.90 18.67
C ARG A 12 19.68 -15.63 17.18
N LYS A 13 19.48 -16.66 16.35
CA LYS A 13 19.33 -16.47 14.91
C LYS A 13 18.31 -15.35 14.66
N PRO A 14 18.58 -14.40 13.74
CA PRO A 14 17.62 -13.36 13.40
C PRO A 14 16.28 -14.01 13.04
N LYS A 15 15.18 -13.47 13.56
CA LYS A 15 13.86 -13.92 13.14
C LYS A 15 13.71 -13.61 11.65
N ALA A 16 13.24 -14.60 10.87
CA ALA A 16 12.93 -14.40 9.46
C ALA A 16 11.99 -13.19 9.29
N ARG A 17 12.26 -12.36 8.28
CA ARG A 17 11.43 -11.20 7.99
C ARG A 17 10.01 -11.65 7.62
N LYS A 18 9.03 -10.91 8.12
CA LYS A 18 7.62 -11.18 7.87
C LYS A 18 7.07 -10.13 6.93
N PHE A 19 6.49 -10.60 5.84
CA PHE A 19 5.82 -9.78 4.85
C PHE A 19 4.32 -10.03 4.85
N TYR A 20 3.61 -8.99 4.42
CA TYR A 20 2.17 -8.90 4.33
C TYR A 20 1.80 -8.31 2.98
N ILE A 21 0.67 -8.75 2.43
CA ILE A 21 0.01 -8.01 1.35
C ILE A 21 -0.70 -6.82 1.98
N LEU A 22 -0.33 -5.61 1.55
CA LEU A 22 -0.98 -4.36 1.93
C LEU A 22 -2.06 -4.02 0.91
N ASN A 23 -3.32 -4.00 1.35
CA ASN A 23 -4.48 -3.61 0.56
C ASN A 23 -5.45 -2.78 1.41
N GLU A 24 -6.48 -2.25 0.77
CA GLU A 24 -7.63 -1.68 1.44
C GLU A 24 -8.46 -2.74 2.18
N ARG A 25 -9.12 -2.30 3.24
CA ARG A 25 -10.11 -3.09 3.96
C ARG A 25 -11.45 -3.03 3.25
N PHE A 26 -11.86 -4.18 2.71
CA PHE A 26 -13.17 -4.41 2.10
C PHE A 26 -14.27 -4.70 3.14
N GLY A 27 -15.53 -4.56 2.72
CA GLY A 27 -16.71 -4.97 3.51
C GLY A 27 -17.30 -3.88 4.40
N GLU A 28 -16.77 -2.66 4.34
CA GLU A 28 -17.33 -1.49 5.01
C GLU A 28 -18.22 -0.67 4.05
N ARG A 29 -18.94 0.32 4.59
CA ARG A 29 -19.68 1.28 3.75
C ARG A 29 -18.72 1.96 2.77
N PRO A 30 -19.16 2.26 1.53
CA PRO A 30 -18.33 2.96 0.58
C PRO A 30 -17.87 4.30 1.16
N ALA A 31 -16.64 4.70 0.81
CA ALA A 31 -16.10 5.99 1.19
C ALA A 31 -16.84 7.11 0.43
N ASP A 32 -17.21 8.17 1.15
CA ASP A 32 -17.95 9.32 0.63
C ASP A 32 -16.99 10.29 -0.05
N PHE A 33 -16.51 9.91 -1.22
CA PHE A 33 -15.78 10.82 -2.08
C PHE A 33 -16.02 10.54 -3.56
N GLU A 34 -15.90 11.59 -4.36
CA GLU A 34 -15.85 11.54 -5.82
C GLU A 34 -14.69 12.38 -6.31
N VAL A 35 -14.16 12.08 -7.51
CA VAL A 35 -13.23 12.98 -8.21
C VAL A 35 -13.97 13.69 -9.33
N GLU A 36 -14.26 14.98 -9.15
CA GLU A 36 -15.17 15.71 -10.05
C GLU A 36 -14.63 15.88 -11.47
N ASN A 37 -13.31 16.07 -11.60
CA ASN A 37 -12.64 16.22 -12.89
C ASN A 37 -12.08 14.88 -13.44
N LEU A 38 -12.59 13.75 -12.97
CA LEU A 38 -12.11 12.41 -13.33
C LEU A 38 -12.14 12.14 -14.85
N ALA A 39 -13.13 12.68 -15.56
CA ALA A 39 -13.21 12.52 -17.03
C ALA A 39 -12.00 13.15 -17.74
N VAL A 40 -11.57 14.34 -17.28
CA VAL A 40 -10.40 15.06 -17.81
C VAL A 40 -9.11 14.30 -17.45
N LEU A 41 -8.98 13.86 -16.20
CA LEU A 41 -7.82 13.08 -15.74
C LEU A 41 -7.64 11.76 -16.50
N ARG A 42 -8.74 11.09 -16.85
CA ARG A 42 -8.70 9.81 -17.57
C ARG A 42 -8.35 9.96 -19.05
N GLY A 43 -8.63 11.10 -19.68
CA GLY A 43 -8.38 11.28 -21.11
C GLY A 43 -8.98 10.16 -21.98
N GLY A 44 -10.16 9.65 -21.62
CA GLY A 44 -10.84 8.54 -22.31
C GLY A 44 -10.47 7.13 -21.83
N GLN A 45 -9.54 6.96 -20.89
CA GLN A 45 -9.25 5.67 -20.26
C GLN A 45 -10.37 5.24 -19.30
N GLY A 46 -10.49 3.93 -19.03
CA GLY A 46 -11.50 3.41 -18.11
C GLY A 46 -11.23 3.72 -16.64
N ALA A 47 -9.95 3.83 -16.27
CA ALA A 47 -9.48 4.06 -14.91
C ALA A 47 -8.23 4.94 -14.91
N LEU A 48 -7.91 5.51 -13.75
CA LEU A 48 -6.61 6.12 -13.50
C LEU A 48 -5.65 4.99 -13.14
N ALA A 49 -4.58 4.87 -13.91
CA ALA A 49 -3.58 3.85 -13.71
C ALA A 49 -2.19 4.37 -14.09
N PRO A 50 -1.13 3.76 -13.55
CA PRO A 50 0.22 4.04 -14.01
C PRO A 50 0.37 3.80 -15.52
N PRO A 51 1.24 4.56 -16.21
CA PRO A 51 1.55 4.30 -17.61
C PRO A 51 2.09 2.89 -17.81
N LYS A 52 1.75 2.26 -18.94
CA LYS A 52 2.16 0.88 -19.25
C LYS A 52 3.67 0.71 -19.06
N GLY A 53 4.07 -0.28 -18.26
CA GLY A 53 5.46 -0.66 -18.05
C GLY A 53 6.18 0.13 -16.94
N ARG A 54 5.54 1.08 -16.27
CA ARG A 54 6.13 1.81 -15.13
C ARG A 54 5.09 2.07 -14.03
N ARG A 55 5.59 2.40 -12.84
CA ARG A 55 4.79 2.86 -11.69
C ARG A 55 4.80 4.38 -11.58
N GLY A 56 3.93 4.89 -10.72
CA GLY A 56 3.74 6.31 -10.48
C GLY A 56 2.73 6.96 -11.43
N PHE A 57 2.57 8.27 -11.26
CA PHE A 57 1.55 9.02 -11.97
C PHE A 57 2.00 9.44 -13.38
N PRO A 58 1.11 9.45 -14.38
CA PRO A 58 1.31 10.26 -15.57
C PRO A 58 1.28 11.75 -15.21
N ALA A 59 1.71 12.60 -16.15
CA ALA A 59 1.43 14.02 -16.06
C ALA A 59 -0.06 14.25 -16.32
N TYR A 60 -0.84 14.43 -15.25
CA TYR A 60 -2.26 14.73 -15.38
C TYR A 60 -2.46 16.16 -15.90
N PRO A 61 -3.48 16.38 -16.77
CA PRO A 61 -3.78 17.72 -17.31
C PRO A 61 -4.32 18.69 -16.25
N GLU A 62 -4.83 18.16 -15.13
CA GLU A 62 -5.33 18.94 -14.00
C GLU A 62 -4.96 18.26 -12.68
N VAL A 63 -5.00 19.02 -11.59
CA VAL A 63 -4.94 18.47 -10.22
C VAL A 63 -6.21 17.68 -9.93
N PRO A 64 -6.15 16.46 -9.35
CA PRO A 64 -7.35 15.74 -8.93
C PRO A 64 -8.18 16.53 -7.93
N ARG A 65 -9.47 16.69 -8.21
CA ARG A 65 -10.41 17.42 -7.36
C ARG A 65 -11.33 16.45 -6.64
N VAL A 66 -11.07 16.21 -5.36
CA VAL A 66 -11.81 15.28 -4.52
C VAL A 66 -12.93 16.02 -3.80
N VAL A 67 -14.18 15.55 -3.94
CA VAL A 67 -15.33 16.11 -3.22
C VAL A 67 -15.89 15.09 -2.24
N ILE A 68 -15.99 15.47 -0.97
CA ILE A 68 -16.48 14.63 0.13
C ILE A 68 -17.89 15.08 0.53
N GLY A 69 -18.79 14.12 0.81
CA GLY A 69 -20.12 14.42 1.37
C GLY A 69 -21.27 14.37 0.36
N LYS A 70 -21.00 14.05 -0.91
CA LYS A 70 -22.03 13.98 -1.97
C LYS A 70 -22.88 12.73 -1.88
N LEU A 71 -22.34 11.61 -1.40
CA LEU A 71 -23.05 10.34 -1.31
C LEU A 71 -23.98 10.27 -0.07
N GLY A 72 -23.76 11.16 0.90
CA GLY A 72 -24.62 11.34 2.07
C GLY A 72 -24.71 10.08 2.92
N ARG A 73 -25.90 9.79 3.47
CA ARG A 73 -26.10 8.70 4.47
C ARG A 73 -25.77 7.28 3.98
N LYS A 74 -25.56 7.08 2.68
CA LYS A 74 -25.21 5.77 2.08
C LYS A 74 -23.71 5.46 2.17
N ALA A 75 -22.89 6.47 2.44
CA ALA A 75 -21.45 6.37 2.50
C ALA A 75 -20.93 6.80 3.88
N SER A 76 -19.65 6.59 4.12
CA SER A 76 -18.95 7.08 5.32
C SER A 76 -17.81 7.99 4.90
N PRO A 77 -17.41 8.99 5.72
CA PRO A 77 -16.24 9.79 5.40
C PRO A 77 -15.02 8.91 5.05
N PRO A 78 -14.21 9.29 4.05
CA PRO A 78 -13.02 8.54 3.68
C PRO A 78 -12.13 8.25 4.89
N ARG A 79 -11.55 7.04 4.92
CA ARG A 79 -10.56 6.61 5.90
C ARG A 79 -9.17 7.06 5.47
N ASP A 80 -8.17 6.74 6.29
CA ASP A 80 -6.78 7.05 5.99
C ASP A 80 -6.25 6.34 4.75
N PHE A 81 -6.82 5.18 4.42
CA PHE A 81 -6.46 4.37 3.26
C PHE A 81 -7.73 3.96 2.51
N GLU A 82 -7.92 4.48 1.31
CA GLU A 82 -9.00 4.08 0.40
C GLU A 82 -8.46 3.64 -0.96
N LEU A 83 -9.08 2.62 -1.56
CA LEU A 83 -8.80 2.28 -2.96
C LEU A 83 -9.41 3.33 -3.88
N PHE A 84 -8.62 3.82 -4.83
CA PHE A 84 -9.12 4.67 -5.91
C PHE A 84 -8.49 4.29 -7.26
N HIS A 85 -9.25 3.54 -8.06
CA HIS A 85 -8.76 2.94 -9.30
C HIS A 85 -7.51 2.07 -9.05
N SER A 86 -6.40 2.28 -9.77
CA SER A 86 -5.14 1.56 -9.53
C SER A 86 -4.23 2.24 -8.50
N TYR A 87 -4.71 3.31 -7.86
CA TYR A 87 -4.01 4.05 -6.82
C TYR A 87 -4.72 3.93 -5.49
N TRP A 88 -4.12 4.52 -4.45
CA TRP A 88 -4.79 4.76 -3.19
C TRP A 88 -5.06 6.25 -3.00
N LEU A 89 -6.17 6.57 -2.35
CA LEU A 89 -6.39 7.87 -1.74
C LEU A 89 -5.97 7.74 -0.27
N VAL A 90 -4.96 8.52 0.15
CA VAL A 90 -4.38 8.43 1.49
C VAL A 90 -4.49 9.75 2.24
N SER A 91 -4.78 9.69 3.54
CA SER A 91 -4.82 10.88 4.40
C SER A 91 -3.42 11.45 4.61
N ASP A 92 -3.33 12.72 4.99
CA ASP A 92 -2.05 13.37 5.29
C ASP A 92 -1.24 12.69 6.41
N PRO A 93 -1.85 12.24 7.54
CA PRO A 93 -1.12 11.45 8.53
C PRO A 93 -0.53 10.15 7.96
N LEU A 94 -1.27 9.44 7.10
CA LEU A 94 -0.77 8.21 6.49
C LEU A 94 0.37 8.50 5.50
N LYS A 95 0.27 9.56 4.70
CA LYS A 95 1.37 9.98 3.82
C LYS A 95 2.66 10.19 4.62
N ARG A 96 2.62 10.96 5.70
CA ARG A 96 3.79 11.25 6.53
C ARG A 96 4.39 9.97 7.12
N LEU A 97 3.53 9.07 7.58
CA LEU A 97 3.95 7.76 8.09
C LEU A 97 4.65 6.92 7.01
N PHE A 98 4.12 6.92 5.79
CA PHE A 98 4.74 6.23 4.66
C PHE A 98 6.09 6.84 4.27
N GLU A 99 6.23 8.17 4.28
CA GLU A 99 7.52 8.85 4.03
C GLU A 99 8.55 8.57 5.12
N GLU A 100 8.13 8.48 6.39
CA GLU A 100 9.02 8.13 7.51
C GLU A 100 9.49 6.68 7.43
N LEU A 101 8.58 5.76 7.08
CA LEU A 101 8.88 4.34 7.02
C LEU A 101 9.68 3.97 5.79
N ASP A 102 9.35 4.49 4.61
CA ASP A 102 9.97 4.03 3.36
C ASP A 102 9.88 5.08 2.24
N PRO A 103 10.67 6.15 2.32
CA PRO A 103 10.54 7.31 1.42
C PRO A 103 10.73 6.95 -0.06
N ASP A 104 11.53 5.93 -0.35
CA ASP A 104 11.82 5.48 -1.73
C ASP A 104 10.72 4.58 -2.32
N ALA A 105 9.80 4.09 -1.49
CA ALA A 105 8.76 3.19 -1.96
C ALA A 105 7.58 3.91 -2.60
N PHE A 106 7.31 5.16 -2.21
CA PHE A 106 6.06 5.84 -2.51
C PHE A 106 6.25 7.08 -3.38
N VAL A 107 5.24 7.38 -4.18
CA VAL A 107 5.05 8.70 -4.78
C VAL A 107 3.65 9.20 -4.47
N PHE A 108 3.55 10.51 -4.24
CA PHE A 108 2.30 11.17 -3.87
C PHE A 108 1.95 12.27 -4.87
N LEU A 109 0.67 12.41 -5.15
CA LEU A 109 0.12 13.50 -5.94
C LEU A 109 -0.94 14.23 -5.11
N THR A 110 -0.78 15.55 -4.98
CA THR A 110 -1.71 16.41 -4.24
C THR A 110 -3.11 16.37 -4.85
N CYS A 111 -4.14 16.38 -4.00
CA CYS A 111 -5.53 16.59 -4.39
C CYS A 111 -6.03 17.96 -3.91
N ASP A 112 -6.88 18.62 -4.70
CA ASP A 112 -7.74 19.72 -4.22
C ASP A 112 -8.97 19.06 -3.57
N VAL A 113 -9.06 19.09 -2.25
CA VAL A 113 -10.13 18.42 -1.49
C VAL A 113 -11.13 19.43 -0.99
N ARG A 114 -12.42 19.22 -1.30
CA ARG A 114 -13.53 20.06 -0.86
C ARG A 114 -14.65 19.25 -0.25
N LEU A 115 -15.40 19.86 0.65
CA LEU A 115 -16.67 19.33 1.11
C LEU A 115 -17.77 19.67 0.10
N ALA A 116 -18.91 18.98 0.19
CA ALA A 116 -20.05 19.16 -0.71
C ALA A 116 -20.63 20.59 -0.70
N ASP A 117 -20.42 21.35 0.37
CA ASP A 117 -20.80 22.76 0.49
C ASP A 117 -19.77 23.72 -0.15
N GLY A 118 -18.69 23.20 -0.73
CA GLY A 118 -17.61 23.94 -1.37
C GLY A 118 -16.50 24.41 -0.42
N SER A 119 -16.63 24.20 0.89
CA SER A 119 -15.58 24.51 1.87
C SER A 119 -14.37 23.58 1.72
N ALA A 120 -13.23 24.00 2.28
CA ALA A 120 -12.01 23.19 2.25
C ALA A 120 -12.19 21.88 3.03
N GLY A 121 -11.83 20.76 2.41
CA GLY A 121 -11.84 19.45 3.03
C GLY A 121 -10.53 19.10 3.74
N PRO A 122 -10.47 17.94 4.41
CA PRO A 122 -9.22 17.37 4.89
C PRO A 122 -8.23 17.11 3.75
N ILE A 123 -6.93 17.17 4.04
CA ILE A 123 -5.89 16.91 3.05
C ILE A 123 -5.82 15.41 2.73
N TYR A 124 -5.91 15.10 1.44
CA TYR A 124 -5.71 13.76 0.88
C TYR A 124 -4.76 13.82 -0.31
N TRP A 125 -4.13 12.67 -0.58
CA TRP A 125 -3.16 12.49 -1.65
C TRP A 125 -3.52 11.25 -2.45
N LEU A 126 -3.31 11.27 -3.77
CA LEU A 126 -3.16 10.00 -4.49
C LEU A 126 -1.78 9.43 -4.16
N CYS A 127 -1.72 8.11 -3.99
CA CYS A 127 -0.51 7.38 -3.65
C CYS A 127 -0.33 6.19 -4.61
N ASP A 128 0.91 6.03 -5.09
CA ASP A 128 1.36 4.80 -5.74
C ASP A 128 2.65 4.29 -5.10
N VAL A 129 2.87 2.97 -5.17
CA VAL A 129 4.14 2.35 -4.80
C VAL A 129 4.99 2.16 -6.06
N VAL A 130 6.16 2.80 -6.09
CA VAL A 130 7.02 2.86 -7.29
C VAL A 130 8.15 1.84 -7.30
N ARG A 131 8.55 1.36 -6.13
CA ARG A 131 9.63 0.38 -6.04
C ARG A 131 9.15 -0.99 -6.50
N VAL A 132 9.81 -1.53 -7.52
CA VAL A 132 9.55 -2.86 -8.08
C VAL A 132 10.79 -3.73 -7.84
N ILE A 133 10.61 -4.87 -7.20
CA ILE A 133 11.70 -5.80 -6.83
C ILE A 133 11.36 -7.22 -7.33
N GLU A 134 12.37 -7.91 -7.86
CA GLU A 134 12.36 -9.36 -8.09
C GLU A 134 12.54 -10.09 -6.74
N ALA A 135 11.50 -10.00 -5.90
CA ALA A 135 11.58 -10.34 -4.48
C ALA A 135 11.38 -11.83 -4.16
N PHE A 136 11.36 -12.70 -5.17
CA PHE A 136 10.89 -14.08 -5.03
C PHE A 136 11.80 -15.05 -5.77
N ASP A 137 11.91 -16.27 -5.24
CA ASP A 137 12.54 -17.35 -5.98
C ASP A 137 11.80 -17.65 -7.31
N GLN A 138 12.45 -18.39 -8.20
CA GLN A 138 11.89 -18.70 -9.53
C GLN A 138 10.53 -19.39 -9.42
N ARG A 139 10.39 -20.34 -8.49
CA ARG A 139 9.15 -21.10 -8.30
C ARG A 139 7.99 -20.19 -7.89
N THR A 140 8.19 -19.35 -6.88
CA THR A 140 7.17 -18.40 -6.40
C THR A 140 6.83 -17.39 -7.50
N SER A 141 7.84 -16.91 -8.22
CA SER A 141 7.63 -16.01 -9.37
C SER A 141 6.74 -16.64 -10.45
N ASP A 142 6.95 -17.90 -10.81
CA ASP A 142 6.12 -18.60 -11.79
C ASP A 142 4.67 -18.81 -11.33
N GLU A 143 4.47 -19.11 -10.05
CA GLU A 143 3.13 -19.22 -9.46
C GLU A 143 2.41 -17.86 -9.43
N LEU A 144 3.11 -16.78 -9.11
CA LEU A 144 2.55 -15.43 -9.15
C LEU A 144 2.10 -15.04 -10.56
N ARG A 145 2.91 -15.34 -11.59
CA ARG A 145 2.57 -15.04 -12.99
C ARG A 145 1.28 -15.73 -13.43
N LYS A 146 1.06 -16.98 -13.02
CA LYS A 146 -0.17 -17.74 -13.33
C LYS A 146 -1.42 -17.14 -12.69
N HIS A 147 -1.26 -16.46 -11.56
CA HIS A 147 -2.36 -15.93 -10.74
C HIS A 147 -2.35 -14.41 -10.59
N ARG A 148 -1.65 -13.71 -11.47
CA ARG A 148 -1.37 -12.26 -11.42
C ARG A 148 -2.56 -11.38 -11.04
N TYR A 149 -3.76 -11.72 -11.52
CA TYR A 149 -4.98 -10.93 -11.35
C TYR A 149 -5.97 -11.47 -10.31
N ARG A 150 -5.71 -12.64 -9.72
CA ARG A 150 -6.65 -13.24 -8.74
C ARG A 150 -6.43 -12.74 -7.31
N GLY A 151 -5.38 -11.93 -7.10
CA GLY A 151 -4.81 -11.75 -5.77
C GLY A 151 -4.26 -13.09 -5.26
N LEU A 152 -3.19 -13.07 -4.50
CA LEU A 152 -2.81 -14.24 -3.74
C LEU A 152 -3.90 -14.55 -2.70
N LEU A 153 -4.83 -15.43 -3.05
CA LEU A 153 -5.84 -15.94 -2.12
C LEU A 153 -5.15 -16.94 -1.16
N GLY A 154 -4.59 -16.39 -0.08
CA GLY A 154 -4.49 -16.97 1.26
C GLY A 154 -3.65 -18.24 1.51
N ASN A 155 -3.33 -19.06 0.51
CA ASN A 155 -2.79 -20.42 0.76
C ASN A 155 -1.38 -20.68 0.21
N THR A 156 -0.76 -19.74 -0.51
CA THR A 156 0.60 -19.92 -1.03
C THR A 156 1.60 -19.31 -0.04
N SER A 157 2.43 -20.16 0.55
CA SER A 157 3.61 -19.68 1.28
C SER A 157 4.57 -19.08 0.25
N LEU A 158 4.79 -17.77 0.31
CA LEU A 158 5.75 -17.11 -0.57
C LEU A 158 7.16 -17.29 -0.01
N VAL A 159 8.12 -17.58 -0.89
CA VAL A 159 9.53 -17.63 -0.54
C VAL A 159 10.17 -16.33 -1.01
N PHE A 160 10.48 -15.45 -0.05
CA PHE A 160 11.09 -14.15 -0.33
C PHE A 160 12.61 -14.29 -0.48
N ASP A 161 13.16 -13.56 -1.44
CA ASP A 161 14.60 -13.35 -1.59
C ASP A 161 15.02 -12.14 -0.75
N ASP A 162 15.45 -12.38 0.49
CA ASP A 162 15.86 -11.32 1.42
C ASP A 162 17.07 -10.51 0.91
N GLU A 163 17.94 -11.10 0.08
CA GLU A 163 19.08 -10.41 -0.53
C GLU A 163 18.61 -9.42 -1.59
N ALA A 164 17.72 -9.84 -2.48
CA ALA A 164 17.12 -8.96 -3.48
C ALA A 164 16.27 -7.83 -2.88
N ILE A 165 15.60 -8.10 -1.75
CA ILE A 165 14.77 -7.09 -1.05
C ILE A 165 15.65 -6.10 -0.28
N GLY A 166 16.76 -6.55 0.30
CA GLY A 166 17.63 -5.69 1.11
C GLY A 166 16.87 -5.00 2.24
N SER A 167 17.04 -3.69 2.41
CA SER A 167 16.36 -2.91 3.46
C SER A 167 14.95 -2.43 3.10
N ALA A 168 14.42 -2.79 1.93
CA ALA A 168 13.10 -2.37 1.48
C ALA A 168 11.99 -2.86 2.42
N ARG A 169 11.12 -1.96 2.89
CA ARG A 169 9.96 -2.30 3.73
C ARG A 169 8.68 -2.41 2.91
N VAL A 170 8.53 -1.66 1.81
CA VAL A 170 7.36 -1.67 0.92
C VAL A 170 7.70 -1.79 -0.56
N PHE A 171 7.18 -2.78 -1.27
CA PHE A 171 7.50 -2.95 -2.70
C PHE A 171 6.40 -3.64 -3.48
N CYS A 172 6.53 -3.55 -4.79
CA CYS A 172 5.76 -4.32 -5.76
C CYS A 172 6.66 -5.37 -6.41
N THR A 173 6.05 -6.34 -7.08
CA THR A 173 6.76 -7.32 -7.92
C THR A 173 6.29 -7.20 -9.36
N PRO A 174 7.14 -7.51 -10.36
CA PRO A 174 6.70 -7.54 -11.75
C PRO A 174 5.64 -8.63 -12.05
N HIS A 175 5.47 -9.61 -11.16
CA HIS A 175 4.67 -10.82 -11.41
C HIS A 175 3.23 -10.77 -10.90
N ALA A 176 2.88 -9.79 -10.05
CA ALA A 176 1.57 -9.69 -9.38
C ALA A 176 1.15 -8.23 -9.22
N VAL A 177 -0.14 -8.00 -9.01
CA VAL A 177 -0.69 -6.66 -8.69
C VAL A 177 -0.55 -6.28 -7.22
N ASN A 178 -0.14 -7.23 -6.37
CA ASN A 178 -0.05 -7.05 -4.93
C ASN A 178 1.09 -6.11 -4.53
N ILE A 179 0.84 -5.35 -3.46
CA ILE A 179 1.85 -4.57 -2.75
C ILE A 179 2.25 -5.33 -1.49
N PHE A 180 3.54 -5.45 -1.25
CA PHE A 180 4.11 -6.13 -0.09
C PHE A 180 4.64 -5.11 0.89
N ALA A 181 4.34 -5.29 2.17
CA ALA A 181 4.85 -4.49 3.27
C ALA A 181 5.39 -5.40 4.37
N ASP A 182 6.48 -5.01 5.02
CA ASP A 182 7.02 -5.77 6.14
C ASP A 182 6.27 -5.51 7.45
N GLN A 183 6.62 -6.27 8.49
CA GLN A 183 6.04 -6.17 9.83
C GLN A 183 6.08 -4.75 10.42
N SER A 184 7.15 -3.98 10.17
CA SER A 184 7.31 -2.66 10.77
C SER A 184 6.25 -1.68 10.25
N VAL A 185 5.91 -1.76 8.97
CA VAL A 185 4.85 -0.95 8.36
C VAL A 185 3.48 -1.30 8.94
N LYS A 186 3.20 -2.60 9.11
CA LYS A 186 1.97 -3.07 9.74
C LYS A 186 1.84 -2.56 11.17
N ASP A 187 2.89 -2.69 11.96
CA ASP A 187 2.90 -2.31 13.37
C ASP A 187 2.77 -0.79 13.53
N ALA A 188 3.46 -0.02 12.70
CA ALA A 188 3.38 1.44 12.69
C ALA A 188 1.98 1.93 12.30
N CYS A 189 1.36 1.37 11.25
CA CYS A 189 -0.03 1.70 10.89
C CYS A 189 -1.01 1.37 12.03
N LYS A 190 -0.81 0.23 12.71
CA LYS A 190 -1.63 -0.16 13.87
C LYS A 190 -1.43 0.81 15.04
N GLN A 191 -0.20 1.18 15.35
CA GLN A 191 0.14 2.09 16.46
C GLN A 191 -0.39 3.51 16.21
N ALA A 192 -0.32 3.98 14.97
CA ALA A 192 -0.84 5.29 14.56
C ALA A 192 -2.38 5.31 14.42
N GLY A 193 -3.05 4.17 14.57
CA GLY A 193 -4.51 4.08 14.46
C GLY A 193 -5.04 4.28 13.03
N ILE A 194 -4.23 3.99 12.01
CA ILE A 194 -4.58 4.15 10.59
C ILE A 194 -5.79 3.28 10.25
N ARG A 195 -6.83 3.90 9.69
CA ARG A 195 -8.06 3.22 9.28
C ARG A 195 -8.03 2.87 7.79
N GLY A 196 -8.71 1.79 7.43
CA GLY A 196 -8.89 1.37 6.04
C GLY A 196 -7.77 0.50 5.47
N ALA A 197 -6.63 0.34 6.16
CA ALA A 197 -5.58 -0.59 5.75
C ALA A 197 -5.86 -2.04 6.22
N MET A 198 -5.48 -3.01 5.39
CA MET A 198 -5.51 -4.44 5.66
C MET A 198 -4.15 -5.07 5.32
N PHE A 199 -3.68 -5.95 6.21
CA PHE A 199 -2.40 -6.64 6.07
C PHE A 199 -2.61 -8.16 6.14
N THR A 200 -2.59 -8.81 4.98
CA THR A 200 -2.77 -10.28 4.89
C THR A 200 -1.41 -10.97 4.98
N PRO A 201 -1.19 -11.89 5.94
CA PRO A 201 0.09 -12.59 6.07
C PRO A 201 0.49 -13.37 4.80
N CYS A 202 1.78 -13.33 4.45
CA CYS A 202 2.36 -14.14 3.36
C CYS A 202 3.04 -15.43 3.84
N PHE A 203 2.82 -15.81 5.09
CA PHE A 203 3.46 -16.94 5.76
C PHE A 203 2.40 -17.77 6.50
N LYS A 204 2.71 -19.05 6.75
CA LYS A 204 1.89 -19.91 7.60
C LYS A 204 2.22 -19.65 9.07
N GLU A 205 1.19 -19.56 9.90
CA GLU A 205 1.31 -19.49 11.37
C GLU A 205 1.67 -20.84 11.98
#